data_AF-A0A6P1L039-F1
#
_entry.id   AF-A0A6P1L039-F1
#
_cell.length_a   1.000
_cell.length_b   1.000
_cell.length_c   1.000
_cell.angle_alpha   90.00
_cell.angle_beta   90.00
_cell.angle_gamma   90.00
#
_symmetry.space_group_name_H-M   'P 1'
#
loop_
_entity.id
_entity.type
_entity.pdbx_description
1 polymer ?
#
loop_
_entity_poly.entity_id
_entity_poly.type
_entity_poly.pdbx_seq_one_letter_code
_entity_poly.pdbx_strand_id
1 'polypeptide(L)'
;METSKIIAIPNHWTSPKYSLGQRTKQGVIVGIQYYPPNNLLTGLCNESWRYAVLDKNDFSEVSHLEEEKIHLLTPSELRAELQAEIEAYQCKILILKQQLGAISNP
;
A
#
# COMPACT_ATOMS: atom_id res chain seq x y z
N MET A 1 -5.80 26.23 -0.04
CA MET A 1 -4.57 25.73 0.58
C MET A 1 -4.97 24.66 1.58
N GLU A 2 -4.86 23.38 1.21
CA GLU A 2 -5.01 22.30 2.19
C GLU A 2 -3.80 22.35 3.13
N THR A 3 -4.07 22.47 4.43
CA THR A 3 -3.03 22.39 5.44
C THR A 3 -2.60 20.93 5.54
N SER A 4 -1.42 20.59 5.02
CA SER A 4 -0.78 19.30 5.30
C SER A 4 -0.76 19.09 6.82
N LYS A 5 -1.61 18.21 7.34
CA LYS A 5 -1.59 17.86 8.76
C LYS A 5 -0.26 17.16 9.03
N ILE A 6 0.63 17.84 9.73
CA ILE A 6 1.88 17.26 10.21
C ILE A 6 1.51 16.38 11.41
N ILE A 7 1.56 15.07 11.22
CA ILE A 7 1.44 14.12 12.33
C ILE A 7 2.80 14.07 13.01
N ALA A 8 2.90 14.59 14.22
CA ALA A 8 4.11 14.50 15.02
C ALA A 8 4.19 13.11 15.67
N ILE A 9 5.26 12.39 15.36
CA ILE A 9 5.59 11.13 16.03
C ILE A 9 6.22 11.46 17.39
N PRO A 10 5.78 10.85 18.50
CA PRO A 10 6.40 11.05 19.80
C PRO A 10 7.91 10.80 19.76
N ASN A 11 8.70 11.65 20.43
CA ASN A 11 10.17 11.62 20.37
C ASN A 11 10.84 10.30 20.80
N HIS A 12 10.11 9.44 21.51
CA HIS A 12 10.61 8.14 21.97
C HIS A 12 10.27 6.99 21.00
N TRP A 13 9.47 7.24 19.96
CA TRP A 13 9.20 6.25 18.92
C TRP A 13 10.24 6.38 17.83
N THR A 14 10.70 5.24 17.31
CA THR A 14 11.43 5.22 16.05
C THR A 14 10.52 5.72 14.93
N SER A 15 11.07 6.37 13.91
CA SER A 15 10.27 6.70 12.71
C SER A 15 9.87 5.39 12.00
N PRO A 16 8.65 5.29 11.42
CA PRO A 16 8.31 4.14 10.60
C PRO A 16 9.25 4.09 9.40
N LYS A 17 9.74 2.90 9.08
CA LYS A 17 10.61 2.66 7.93
C LYS A 17 9.89 2.81 6.60
N TYR A 18 8.59 2.51 6.55
CA TYR A 18 7.80 2.55 5.32
C TYR A 18 6.66 3.57 5.42
N SER A 19 6.15 3.98 4.25
CA SER A 19 5.14 5.02 4.13
C SER A 19 3.80 4.49 3.63
N LEU A 20 2.73 5.22 3.93
CA LEU A 20 1.41 4.93 3.41
C LEU A 20 1.39 5.03 1.87
N GLY A 21 0.71 4.10 1.20
CA GLY A 21 0.65 4.00 -0.26
C GLY A 21 1.90 3.37 -0.91
N GLN A 22 2.93 3.03 -0.12
CA GLN A 22 4.13 2.39 -0.64
C GLN A 22 3.82 0.97 -1.13
N ARG A 23 4.24 0.66 -2.37
CA ARG A 23 4.16 -0.69 -2.95
C ARG A 23 5.30 -1.56 -2.41
N THR A 24 4.95 -2.76 -2.00
CA THR A 24 5.85 -3.79 -1.45
C THR A 24 5.60 -5.10 -2.20
N LYS A 25 6.45 -6.11 -2.01
CA LYS A 25 6.25 -7.42 -2.64
C LYS A 25 4.96 -8.11 -2.19
N GLN A 26 4.48 -7.78 -1.00
CA GLN A 26 3.24 -8.30 -0.43
C GLN A 26 2.00 -7.53 -0.87
N GLY A 27 2.16 -6.30 -1.37
CA GLY A 27 1.06 -5.43 -1.75
C GLY A 27 1.27 -3.99 -1.32
N VAL A 28 0.18 -3.24 -1.12
CA VAL A 28 0.24 -1.80 -0.85
C VAL A 28 0.03 -1.53 0.64
N ILE A 29 0.90 -0.71 1.23
CA ILE A 29 0.72 -0.28 2.63
C ILE A 29 -0.48 0.67 2.71
N VAL A 30 -1.52 0.26 3.43
CA VAL A 30 -2.77 1.01 3.62
C VAL A 30 -2.97 1.47 5.07
N GLY A 31 -2.08 1.08 5.98
CA GLY A 31 -2.10 1.56 7.36
C GLY A 31 -0.77 1.34 8.06
N ILE A 32 -0.48 2.20 9.04
CA ILE A 32 0.74 2.16 9.84
C ILE A 32 0.32 2.37 11.29
N GLN A 33 0.75 1.48 12.18
CA GLN A 33 0.41 1.53 13.60
C GLN A 33 1.64 1.17 14.44
N TYR A 34 1.93 1.97 15.45
CA TYR A 34 2.97 1.66 16.42
C TYR A 34 2.38 0.85 17.59
N TYR A 35 3.06 -0.23 17.97
CA TYR A 35 2.68 -1.07 19.09
C TYR A 35 3.66 -0.85 20.25
N PRO A 36 3.22 -0.19 21.34
CA PRO A 36 4.08 0.10 22.48
C PRO A 36 4.38 -1.18 23.31
N PRO A 37 5.45 -1.16 24.12
CA PRO A 37 5.71 -2.22 25.09
C PRO A 37 4.53 -2.32 26.07
N ASN A 38 4.12 -3.55 26.41
CA ASN A 38 2.99 -3.87 27.30
C ASN A 38 1.58 -3.58 26.76
N ASN A 39 1.35 -3.79 25.46
CA ASN A 39 -0.02 -3.90 24.96
C ASN A 39 -0.74 -5.15 25.55
N LEU A 40 -2.08 -5.14 25.56
CA LEU A 40 -2.87 -6.27 26.10
C LEU A 40 -2.75 -7.58 25.29
N LEU A 41 -1.97 -7.57 24.19
CA LEU A 41 -1.69 -8.73 23.34
C LEU A 41 -0.39 -9.45 23.78
N THR A 42 0.02 -9.24 25.03
CA THR A 42 1.38 -9.50 25.52
C THR A 42 1.71 -10.98 25.68
N GLY A 43 2.68 -11.39 24.87
CA GLY A 43 3.41 -12.65 24.97
C GLY A 43 4.36 -12.85 23.78
N LEU A 44 4.02 -12.31 22.59
CA LEU A 44 4.69 -12.65 21.34
C LEU A 44 5.18 -11.46 20.49
N CYS A 45 4.88 -10.21 20.85
CA CYS A 45 5.22 -9.05 20.03
C CYS A 45 6.19 -8.09 20.71
N ASN A 46 7.36 -7.91 20.09
CA ASN A 46 8.32 -6.87 20.43
C ASN A 46 7.77 -5.49 20.02
N GLU A 47 8.17 -4.44 20.74
CA GLU A 47 7.92 -3.04 20.39
C GLU A 47 8.33 -2.79 18.93
N SER A 48 7.36 -2.43 18.07
CA SER A 48 7.62 -2.30 16.63
C SER A 48 6.50 -1.59 15.89
N TRP A 49 6.83 -1.05 14.72
CA TRP A 49 5.84 -0.64 13.73
C TRP A 49 5.19 -1.86 13.07
N ARG A 50 3.87 -1.81 12.95
CA ARG A 50 3.05 -2.75 12.20
C ARG A 50 2.42 -2.04 11.01
N TYR A 51 2.37 -2.74 9.90
CA TYR A 51 1.88 -2.21 8.64
C TYR A 51 0.72 -3.07 8.17
N ALA A 52 -0.40 -2.41 7.90
CA ALA A 52 -1.52 -3.01 7.22
C ALA A 52 -1.21 -2.98 5.72
N VAL A 53 -1.12 -4.16 5.11
CA VAL A 53 -0.80 -4.36 3.69
C VAL A 53 -2.01 -4.96 3.01
N LEU A 54 -2.52 -4.25 2.01
CA LEU A 54 -3.55 -4.75 1.11
C LEU A 54 -2.90 -5.68 0.09
N ASP A 55 -3.37 -6.93 0.01
CA ASP A 55 -2.79 -7.92 -0.89
C ASP A 55 -2.94 -7.47 -2.36
N LYS A 56 -1.93 -7.78 -3.17
CA LYS A 56 -1.89 -7.44 -4.59
C LYS A 56 -2.90 -8.25 -5.41
N ASN A 57 -3.23 -9.46 -4.97
CA ASN A 57 -4.11 -10.41 -5.65
C ASN A 57 -5.53 -10.39 -5.08
N ASP A 58 -5.67 -10.07 -3.78
CA ASP A 58 -6.96 -9.99 -3.10
C ASP A 58 -7.14 -8.64 -2.39
N PHE A 59 -7.79 -7.71 -3.08
CA PHE A 59 -8.10 -6.38 -2.55
C PHE A 59 -9.15 -6.37 -1.42
N SER A 60 -9.62 -7.53 -0.96
CA SER A 60 -10.53 -7.64 0.18
C SER A 60 -9.81 -7.92 1.50
N GLU A 61 -8.60 -8.47 1.46
CA GLU A 61 -7.86 -8.89 2.65
C GLU A 61 -6.73 -7.92 2.99
N VAL A 62 -6.67 -7.51 4.26
CA VAL A 62 -5.61 -6.65 4.79
C VAL A 62 -4.80 -7.45 5.81
N SER A 63 -3.54 -7.69 5.47
CA SER A 63 -2.59 -8.38 6.33
C SER A 63 -1.86 -7.41 7.25
N HIS A 64 -1.76 -7.73 8.54
CA HIS A 64 -0.97 -6.93 9.49
C HIS A 64 0.43 -7.54 9.65
N LEU A 65 1.44 -6.87 9.08
CA LEU A 65 2.81 -7.35 9.03
C LEU A 65 3.74 -6.57 9.96
N GLU A 66 4.75 -7.26 10.46
CA GLU A 66 5.92 -6.66 11.13
C GLU A 66 6.80 -5.93 10.13
N GLU A 67 7.49 -4.90 10.60
CA GLU A 67 8.44 -4.14 9.78
C GLU A 67 9.50 -5.02 9.10
N GLU A 68 9.94 -6.08 9.79
CA GLU A 68 10.92 -7.06 9.32
C GLU A 68 10.37 -7.98 8.22
N LYS A 69 9.04 -8.20 8.21
CA LYS A 69 8.36 -9.07 7.26
C LYS A 69 8.03 -8.34 5.95
N ILE A 70 8.23 -7.03 5.87
CA ILE A 70 7.96 -6.25 4.67
C ILE A 70 9.17 -6.27 3.75
N HIS A 71 8.93 -6.64 2.49
CA HIS A 71 9.97 -6.68 1.48
C HIS A 71 9.68 -5.63 0.41
N LEU A 72 10.62 -4.72 0.20
CA LEU A 72 10.50 -3.73 -0.86
C LEU A 72 10.67 -4.37 -2.22
N LEU A 73 9.93 -3.84 -3.19
CA LEU A 73 10.20 -4.07 -4.59
C LEU A 73 11.54 -3.41 -4.95
N THR A 74 12.34 -4.09 -5.75
CA THR A 74 13.47 -3.44 -6.41
C THR A 74 12.97 -2.37 -7.37
N PRO A 75 13.78 -1.34 -7.70
CA PRO A 75 13.37 -0.30 -8.64
C PRO A 75 12.92 -0.85 -10.00
N SER A 76 13.52 -1.95 -10.45
CA SER A 76 13.16 -2.62 -11.71
C SER A 76 11.82 -3.34 -11.61
N GLU A 77 11.55 -4.06 -10.53
CA GLU A 77 10.25 -4.70 -10.29
C GLU A 77 9.14 -3.64 -10.19
N LEU A 78 9.37 -2.56 -9.44
CA LEU A 78 8.41 -1.46 -9.30
C LEU A 78 8.10 -0.81 -10.66
N ARG A 79 9.13 -0.58 -11.48
CA ARG A 79 8.94 -0.03 -12.84
C ARG A 79 8.12 -0.98 -13.71
N ALA A 80 8.41 -2.28 -13.66
CA ALA A 80 7.67 -3.27 -14.44
C ALA A 80 6.19 -3.33 -14.03
N GLU A 81 5.90 -3.29 -12.73
CA GLU A 81 4.52 -3.26 -12.24
C GLU A 81 3.76 -2.01 -12.70
N LEU A 82 4.39 -0.84 -12.57
CA LEU A 82 3.79 0.42 -13.03
C LEU A 82 3.53 0.39 -14.53
N GLN A 83 4.46 -0.14 -15.33
CA GLN A 83 4.32 -0.24 -16.77
C GLN A 83 3.16 -1.16 -17.17
N ALA A 84 3.08 -2.35 -16.56
CA ALA A 84 1.99 -3.29 -16.79
C ALA A 84 0.62 -2.70 -16.39
N GLU A 85 0.55 -1.97 -15.28
CA GLU A 85 -0.66 -1.30 -14.83
C GLU A 85 -1.11 -0.20 -15.81
N ILE A 86 -0.17 0.61 -16.31
CA ILE A 86 -0.45 1.64 -17.33
C ILE A 86 -1.01 1.00 -18.60
N GLU A 87 -0.38 -0.06 -19.10
CA GLU A 87 -0.81 -0.77 -20.31
C GLU A 87 -2.20 -1.38 -20.15
N ALA A 88 -2.48 -2.00 -19.01
CA ALA A 88 -3.80 -2.56 -18.70
C ALA A 88 -4.90 -1.47 -18.73
N TYR A 89 -4.64 -0.31 -18.13
CA TYR A 89 -5.59 0.81 -18.17
C TYR A 89 -5.75 1.40 -19.57
N GLN A 90 -4.68 1.52 -20.35
CA GLN A 90 -4.76 1.98 -21.74
C GLN A 90 -5.66 1.06 -22.59
N CYS A 91 -5.47 -0.27 -22.46
CA CYS A 91 -6.34 -1.25 -23.11
C CYS A 91 -7.80 -1.11 -22.68
N LYS A 92 -8.06 -0.97 -21.37
CA LYS A 92 -9.42 -0.78 -20.84
C LYS A 92 -10.07 0.49 -21.39
N ILE A 93 -9.33 1.59 -21.48
CA ILE A 93 -9.81 2.86 -22.05
C ILE A 93 -10.19 2.67 -23.52
N LEU A 94 -9.37 1.97 -24.32
CA LEU A 94 -9.68 1.70 -25.73
C LEU A 94 -10.97 0.90 -25.91
N ILE A 95 -11.14 -0.17 -25.12
CA ILE A 95 -12.35 -0.99 -25.14
C ILE A 95 -13.58 -0.15 -24.78
N LEU A 96 -13.51 0.63 -23.70
CA LEU A 96 -14.62 1.48 -23.26
C LEU A 96 -14.97 2.56 -24.30
N LYS A 97 -13.97 3.15 -24.98
CA LYS A 97 -14.19 4.10 -26.08
C LYS A 97 -14.91 3.46 -27.26
N GLN A 98 -14.54 2.23 -27.62
CA GLN A 98 -15.21 1.50 -28.70
C GLN A 98 -16.67 1.18 -28.36
N GLN A 99 -16.93 0.73 -27.13
CA GLN A 99 -18.29 0.48 -26.64
C GLN A 99 -19.15 1.75 -26.66
N LEU A 100 -18.60 2.88 -26.19
CA LEU A 100 -19.29 4.17 -26.25
C LEU A 100 -19.58 4.60 -27.69
N GLY A 101 -18.63 4.42 -28.61
CA GLY A 101 -18.83 4.72 -30.03
C GLY A 101 -19.94 3.89 -30.67
N ALA A 102 -20.03 2.60 -30.33
CA ALA A 102 -21.08 1.70 -30.82
C ALA A 102 -22.48 2.03 -30.24
N ILE A 103 -22.55 2.62 -29.05
CA ILE A 103 -23.82 3.07 -28.44
C ILE A 103 -24.23 4.45 -28.97
N SER A 104 -23.25 5.32 -29.28
CA SER A 104 -23.48 6.69 -29.74
C SER A 104 -23.77 6.82 -31.24
N ASN A 105 -23.40 5.83 -32.06
CA ASN A 105 -23.78 5.70 -33.47
C ASN A 105 -24.50 4.36 -33.68
N PRO A 106 -25.83 4.30 -33.49
CA PRO A 106 -26.61 3.12 -33.87
C PRO A 106 -26.69 2.94 -35.40
#